data_AF-A0A5K0YMI5-F1
#
_entry.id   AF-A0A5K0YMI5-F1
#
_cell.length_a   1.000
_cell.length_b   1.000
_cell.length_c   1.000
_cell.angle_alpha   90.00
_cell.angle_beta   90.00
_cell.angle_gamma   90.00
#
_symmetry.space_group_name_H-M   'P 1'
#
loop_
_entity.id
_entity.type
_entity.pdbx_description
1 polymer ?
#
loop_
_entity_poly.entity_id
_entity_poly.type
_entity_poly.pdbx_seq_one_letter_code
_entity_poly.pdbx_strand_id
1 'polypeptide(L)' 'NVIHGDIKPDNLLVTNTGKVKIGDFSVSQVFE' A
#
# COMPACT_ATOMS: atom_id res chain seq x y z
N ASN A 1 -13.13 6.43 -5.04
CA ASN A 1 -12.45 5.31 -4.35
C ASN A 1 -11.06 5.06 -4.95
N VAL A 2 -10.14 4.40 -4.23
CA VAL A 2 -8.79 4.06 -4.74
C VAL A 2 -8.53 2.56 -4.57
N ILE A 3 -8.04 1.90 -5.62
CA ILE A 3 -7.52 0.53 -5.58
C ILE A 3 -5.99 0.59 -5.60
N HIS A 4 -5.34 -0.08 -4.65
CA HIS A 4 -3.88 -0.18 -4.58
C HIS A 4 -3.28 -0.99 -5.74
N GLY A 5 -3.92 -2.11 -6.10
CA GLY A 5 -3.57 -2.95 -7.26
C GLY A 5 -2.39 -3.90 -7.06
N ASP A 6 -1.46 -3.60 -6.14
CA ASP A 6 -0.24 -4.39 -5.91
C ASP A 6 0.00 -4.66 -4.42
N ILE A 7 -0.85 -5.49 -3.79
CA ILE A 7 -0.70 -5.87 -2.38
C ILE A 7 0.20 -7.11 -2.27
N LYS A 8 1.37 -6.94 -1.66
CA LYS A 8 2.38 -7.98 -1.41
C LYS A 8 3.26 -7.61 -0.20
N PRO A 9 3.97 -8.56 0.42
CA PRO A 9 4.79 -8.29 1.62
C PRO A 9 5.78 -7.14 1.46
N ASP A 10 6.40 -7.00 0.28
CA ASP A 10 7.33 -5.94 -0.07
C ASP A 10 6.72 -4.53 0.07
N ASN A 11 5.40 -4.43 -0.15
CA ASN A 11 4.64 -3.18 -0.07
C ASN A 11 4.00 -2.96 1.32
N LEU A 12 4.29 -3.81 2.30
CA LEU A 12 3.86 -3.68 3.70
C LEU A 12 5.02 -3.20 4.57
N LEU A 13 5.11 -1.89 4.76
CA LEU A 13 6.17 -1.25 5.52
C LEU A 13 5.88 -1.33 7.02
N VAL A 14 6.87 -1.69 7.84
CA VAL A 14 6.74 -1.77 9.30
C VAL A 14 7.44 -0.57 9.94
N THR A 15 6.72 0.20 10.77
CA THR A 15 7.32 1.30 11.54
C THR A 15 8.11 0.77 12.74
N ASN A 16 8.95 1.62 13.33
CA ASN A 16 9.67 1.32 14.58
C ASN A 16 8.75 1.01 15.77
N THR A 17 7.47 1.37 15.71
CA THR A 17 6.43 1.07 16.69
C THR A 17 5.61 -0.18 16.34
N GLY A 18 6.00 -0.93 15.31
CA GLY A 18 5.32 -2.16 14.88
C GLY A 18 3.99 -1.92 14.13
N LYS A 19 3.72 -0.71 13.65
CA LYS A 19 2.55 -0.44 12.81
C LYS A 19 2.86 -0.75 11.35
N VAL A 20 1.90 -1.35 10.66
CA VAL A 20 1.98 -1.58 9.21
C VAL A 20 1.46 -0.35 8.46
N LYS A 21 2.16 0.03 7.39
CA LYS A 21 1.76 1.03 6.41
C LYS A 21 1.81 0.41 5.02
N ILE A 22 0.80 0.72 4.21
CA ILE A 22 0.79 0.35 2.80
C ILE A 22 1.70 1.33 2.05
N GLY A 23 2.63 0.80 1.26
CA GLY A 23 3.55 1.55 0.39
C GLY A 23 3.43 1.13 -1.07
N ASP A 24 4.12 1.87 -1.95
CA ASP A 24 4.12 1.69 -3.42
C ASP A 24 2.75 1.76 -4.10
N PHE A 25 2.34 2.97 -4.44
CA PHE A 25 1.09 3.27 -5.16
C PHE A 25 1.31 3.46 -6.67
N SER A 26 2.44 3.03 -7.23
CA SER A 26 2.82 3.32 -8.61
C SER A 26 1.83 2.82 -9.67
N VAL A 27 1.07 1.76 -9.36
CA VAL A 27 0.04 1.17 -10.24
C VAL A 27 -1.39 1.42 -9.75
N SER A 28 -1.57 2.24 -8.71
CA SER A 28 -2.89 2.49 -8.12
C SER A 28 -3.85 3.20 -9.08
N GLN A 29 -5.14 2.89 -8.95
CA GLN A 29 -6.20 3.43 -9.82
C GLN A 29 -7.25 4.16 -8.99
N VAL A 30 -7.67 5.34 -9.46
CA VAL A 30 -8.84 6.05 -8.94
C VAL A 30 -10.06 5.64 -9.75
N PHE A 31 -11.15 5.33 -9.07
CA PHE A 31 -12.43 5.04 -9.72
C PHE A 31 -13.56 5.70 -8.94
N GLU A 32 -14.59 6.14 -9.65
CA GLU A 32 -15.84 6.67 -9.06
C GLU A 32 -16.62 5.56 -8.35
#